data_AF-B7GCF8-F1
#
_entry.id   AF-B7GCF8-F1
#
_cell.length_a   1.000
_cell.length_b   1.000
_cell.length_c   1.000
_cell.angle_alpha   90.00
_cell.angle_beta   90.00
_cell.angle_gamma   90.00
#
_symmetry.space_group_name_H-M   'P 1'
#
loop_
_entity.id
_entity.type
_entity.pdbx_description
1 polymer ?
#
loop_
_entity_poly.entity_id
_entity_poly.type
_entity_poly.pdbx_seq_one_letter_code
_entity_poly.pdbx_strand_id
1 'polypeptide(L)'
;MVHKFALKLLQNALQSDGDKAKSPFVWATGGHSATAGHGNFYDESYTAVLEDKVVPILEPLGIAFQGRNYAMGGTPSGPEIASCIESVFGSDPDVLVWDTGMTDGNRVDLMGLYLARAALLPSRPVTLVLHHGAQPQRLQVLKDWQAFGLPILQQDERVSRDMNSAIPETLGLNQAQIDAMPPFVRQFKCEGKIESGDPGCADAKWNSKACTGRKFRTSWHPGWKWHAMAGNLYALFVTDIVQDALTLLQSRVAEWPDLREELLAREAALNEAFRKAPLPAWTRKLLDEEPQSDIDLDVIFRQPSLCHTARLPAEIRHLGILTDTTTQVGFSHYDKGLSQTDAIALPNKADTTMRLAYDPDDRQDCNETIQMDYKDFFLVHEKDGWQELTLPNDREVEAYFPTTPPKFHGYVAICFAFCDWDHCKPHDSHAEAMSASSNSTSSVGEMQVNGVAVTNLTTWEGCEFLRNLQGHRWLPDNNGKFTIRARITETDAYFRFSSFIIW
;
A
#
# COMPACT_ATOMS: atom_id res chain seq x y z
N MET A 1 -9.82 13.84 11.94
CA MET A 1 -10.46 12.55 12.24
C MET A 1 -11.84 12.71 12.88
N VAL A 2 -12.01 13.51 13.95
CA VAL A 2 -13.32 13.82 14.55
C VAL A 2 -14.37 14.21 13.49
N HIS A 3 -14.06 15.17 12.62
CA HIS A 3 -14.98 15.58 11.54
C HIS A 3 -15.30 14.46 10.54
N LYS A 4 -14.39 13.52 10.30
CA LYS A 4 -14.60 12.39 9.39
C LYS A 4 -15.63 11.42 9.97
N PHE A 5 -15.49 11.11 11.26
CA PHE A 5 -16.50 10.33 11.99
C PHE A 5 -17.84 11.07 12.08
N ALA A 6 -17.83 12.37 12.37
CA ALA A 6 -19.05 13.17 12.39
C ALA A 6 -19.77 13.14 11.04
N LEU A 7 -19.04 13.25 9.92
CA LEU A 7 -19.61 13.13 8.57
C LEU A 7 -20.22 11.74 8.33
N LYS A 8 -19.54 10.65 8.70
CA LYS A 8 -20.07 9.28 8.54
C LYS A 8 -21.32 9.04 9.39
N LEU A 9 -21.33 9.52 10.63
CA LEU A 9 -22.49 9.46 11.52
C LEU A 9 -23.66 10.28 10.96
N LEU A 10 -23.42 11.49 10.45
CA LEU A 10 -24.44 12.33 9.80
C LEU A 10 -24.98 11.68 8.52
N GLN A 11 -24.12 11.10 7.69
CA GLN A 11 -24.54 10.37 6.49
C GLN A 11 -25.51 9.23 6.85
N ASN A 12 -25.16 8.43 7.85
CA ASN A 12 -26.02 7.34 8.31
C ASN A 12 -27.33 7.83 8.94
N ALA A 13 -27.30 8.94 9.69
CA ALA A 13 -28.47 9.49 10.37
C ALA A 13 -29.45 10.20 9.43
N LEU A 14 -28.96 10.78 8.33
CA LEU A 14 -29.76 11.55 7.37
C LEU A 14 -30.24 10.72 6.17
N GLN A 15 -29.71 9.52 5.97
CA GLN A 15 -30.17 8.61 4.91
C GLN A 15 -31.56 8.04 5.22
N SER A 16 -32.40 7.91 4.18
CA SER A 16 -33.72 7.30 4.29
C SER A 16 -33.59 5.79 4.56
N ASP A 17 -34.54 5.19 5.29
CA ASP A 17 -34.50 3.77 5.68
C ASP A 17 -34.39 2.79 4.48
N GLY A 18 -34.76 3.22 3.27
CA GLY A 18 -34.71 2.41 2.06
C GLY A 18 -33.36 2.35 1.34
N ASP A 19 -32.43 3.27 1.62
CA ASP A 19 -31.17 3.45 0.88
C ASP A 19 -29.93 3.00 1.68
N LYS A 20 -30.12 2.31 2.82
CA LYS A 20 -29.06 2.00 3.80
C LYS A 20 -28.12 0.87 3.39
N ALA A 21 -27.43 1.01 2.26
CA ALA A 21 -26.14 0.35 2.12
C ALA A 21 -25.18 1.03 3.09
N LYS A 22 -24.82 0.36 4.20
CA LYS A 22 -23.84 0.88 5.16
C LYS A 22 -22.50 1.05 4.44
N SER A 23 -22.13 2.28 4.08
CA SER A 23 -20.77 2.57 3.63
C SER A 23 -19.83 2.33 4.81
N PRO A 24 -18.85 1.42 4.70
CA PRO A 24 -17.93 1.15 5.80
C PRO A 24 -17.09 2.39 6.11
N PHE A 25 -16.65 2.48 7.36
CA PHE A 25 -15.51 3.29 7.75
C PHE A 25 -14.25 2.46 7.51
N VAL A 26 -13.45 2.85 6.52
CA VAL A 26 -12.32 2.05 6.05
C VAL A 26 -11.01 2.55 6.65
N TRP A 27 -10.32 1.66 7.36
CA TRP A 27 -8.96 1.87 7.84
C TRP A 27 -7.98 1.04 7.01
N ALA A 28 -7.24 1.68 6.12
CA ALA A 28 -6.23 1.03 5.30
C ALA A 28 -4.83 1.28 5.85
N THR A 29 -4.03 0.23 5.99
CA THR A 29 -2.68 0.29 6.55
C THR A 29 -1.64 -0.02 5.49
N GLY A 30 -0.79 0.96 5.14
CA GLY A 30 0.44 0.74 4.39
C GLY A 30 1.64 0.70 5.33
N GLY A 31 2.64 -0.10 5.01
CA GLY A 31 3.81 -0.24 5.87
C GLY A 31 4.79 -1.29 5.39
N HIS A 32 5.78 -1.58 6.22
CA HIS A 32 6.82 -2.58 5.93
C HIS A 32 6.48 -3.97 6.51
N SER A 33 7.46 -4.88 6.57
CA SER A 33 7.29 -6.28 7.01
C SER A 33 6.71 -6.44 8.41
N ALA A 34 7.12 -5.58 9.35
CA ALA A 34 6.58 -5.59 10.70
C ALA A 34 5.10 -5.24 10.68
N THR A 35 4.72 -4.22 9.91
CA THR A 35 3.33 -3.80 9.74
C THR A 35 2.47 -4.88 9.08
N ALA A 36 3.02 -5.56 8.07
CA ALA A 36 2.37 -6.69 7.40
C ALA A 36 2.14 -7.90 8.32
N GLY A 37 2.75 -7.91 9.51
CA GLY A 37 2.61 -8.99 10.49
C GLY A 37 3.53 -10.18 10.23
N HIS A 38 4.67 -9.98 9.55
CA HIS A 38 5.62 -11.05 9.25
C HIS A 38 5.97 -11.92 10.47
N GLY A 39 5.79 -13.24 10.34
CA GLY A 39 6.00 -14.23 11.39
C GLY A 39 4.74 -14.58 12.22
N ASN A 40 3.69 -13.76 12.13
CA ASN A 40 2.39 -13.97 12.78
C ASN A 40 1.35 -14.53 11.80
N PHE A 41 0.16 -14.85 12.30
CA PHE A 41 -1.01 -15.03 11.46
C PHE A 41 -1.56 -13.67 10.99
N TYR A 42 -2.33 -13.64 9.89
CA TYR A 42 -2.87 -12.40 9.34
C TYR A 42 -3.76 -11.65 10.35
N ASP A 43 -4.61 -12.42 11.04
CA ASP A 43 -5.55 -11.95 12.05
C ASP A 43 -4.87 -11.47 13.34
N GLU A 44 -3.57 -11.75 13.49
CA GLU A 44 -2.74 -11.24 14.58
C GLU A 44 -2.06 -9.92 14.24
N SER A 45 -2.15 -9.42 12.99
CA SER A 45 -1.61 -8.10 12.66
C SER A 45 -2.35 -6.98 13.40
N TYR A 46 -1.68 -5.85 13.65
CA TYR A 46 -2.28 -4.81 14.50
C TYR A 46 -3.52 -4.18 13.85
N THR A 47 -3.63 -4.20 12.52
CA THR A 47 -4.80 -3.73 11.78
C THR A 47 -5.98 -4.70 11.94
N ALA A 48 -5.73 -6.01 11.93
CA ALA A 48 -6.77 -7.00 12.17
C ALA A 48 -7.25 -6.96 13.63
N VAL A 49 -6.33 -6.81 14.59
CA VAL A 49 -6.69 -6.60 16.00
C VAL A 49 -7.51 -5.32 16.16
N LEU A 50 -7.10 -4.22 15.52
CA LEU A 50 -7.85 -2.96 15.53
C LEU A 50 -9.29 -3.17 15.05
N GLU A 51 -9.47 -3.86 13.91
CA GLU A 51 -10.79 -4.18 13.35
C GLU A 51 -11.65 -4.97 14.34
N ASP A 52 -11.13 -6.07 14.88
CA ASP A 52 -11.84 -6.89 15.87
C ASP A 52 -12.30 -6.07 17.10
N LYS A 53 -11.51 -5.09 17.54
CA LYS A 53 -11.85 -4.25 18.70
C LYS A 53 -12.77 -3.09 18.38
N VAL A 54 -12.73 -2.53 17.17
CA VAL A 54 -13.51 -1.35 16.79
C VAL A 54 -14.90 -1.71 16.27
N VAL A 55 -15.07 -2.88 15.64
CA VAL A 55 -16.38 -3.34 15.14
C VAL A 55 -17.47 -3.26 16.23
N PRO A 56 -17.28 -3.81 17.45
CA PRO A 56 -18.30 -3.74 18.51
C PRO A 56 -18.62 -2.30 18.99
N ILE A 57 -17.73 -1.34 18.75
CA ILE A 57 -17.92 0.08 19.11
C ILE A 57 -18.76 0.79 18.05
N LEU A 58 -18.51 0.53 16.77
CA LEU A 58 -19.11 1.24 15.64
C LEU A 58 -20.41 0.63 15.11
N GLU A 59 -20.58 -0.70 15.23
CA GLU A 59 -21.80 -1.38 14.77
C GLU A 59 -23.09 -0.83 15.42
N PRO A 60 -23.15 -0.57 16.74
CA PRO A 60 -24.31 0.04 17.37
C PRO A 60 -24.64 1.45 16.85
N LEU A 61 -23.65 2.15 16.30
CA LEU A 61 -23.80 3.46 15.66
C LEU A 61 -24.20 3.36 14.18
N GLY A 62 -24.45 2.15 13.69
CA GLY A 62 -24.81 1.89 12.29
C GLY A 62 -23.63 1.98 11.32
N ILE A 63 -22.40 2.13 11.82
CA ILE A 63 -21.18 2.21 11.00
C ILE A 63 -20.57 0.81 10.91
N ALA A 64 -20.45 0.27 9.70
CA ALA A 64 -19.57 -0.89 9.47
C ALA A 64 -18.11 -0.41 9.54
N PHE A 65 -17.21 -1.19 10.14
CA PHE A 65 -15.78 -0.90 10.15
C PHE A 65 -15.04 -1.95 9.34
N GLN A 66 -14.03 -1.54 8.58
CA GLN A 66 -13.19 -2.45 7.81
C GLN A 66 -11.71 -2.13 8.03
N GLY A 67 -10.94 -3.11 8.47
CA GLY A 67 -9.49 -3.07 8.54
C GLY A 67 -8.88 -3.68 7.27
N ARG A 68 -8.03 -2.93 6.56
CA ARG A 68 -7.26 -3.43 5.41
C ARG A 68 -5.78 -3.36 5.73
N ASN A 69 -5.16 -4.49 6.07
CA ASN A 69 -3.70 -4.52 6.24
C ASN A 69 -3.03 -4.73 4.89
N TYR A 70 -2.70 -3.63 4.23
CA TYR A 70 -2.06 -3.63 2.92
C TYR A 70 -0.57 -3.27 2.95
N ALA A 71 0.08 -3.55 4.09
CA ALA A 71 1.52 -3.40 4.21
C ALA A 71 2.28 -4.47 3.43
N MET A 72 3.46 -4.10 2.95
CA MET A 72 4.29 -4.94 2.09
C MET A 72 5.73 -4.97 2.62
N GLY A 73 6.20 -6.17 2.96
CA GLY A 73 7.56 -6.41 3.45
C GLY A 73 8.63 -6.02 2.44
N GLY A 74 9.71 -5.39 2.90
CA GLY A 74 10.81 -4.94 2.03
C GLY A 74 10.42 -3.89 0.99
N THR A 75 9.24 -3.27 1.11
CA THR A 75 8.75 -2.29 0.13
C THR A 75 8.74 -0.89 0.75
N PRO A 76 9.36 0.11 0.12
CA PRO A 76 9.23 1.52 0.52
C PRO A 76 7.83 2.07 0.20
N SER A 77 7.45 3.20 0.79
CA SER A 77 6.14 3.84 0.51
C SER A 77 6.02 4.37 -0.91
N GLY A 78 7.12 4.53 -1.63
CA GLY A 78 7.14 4.92 -3.01
C GLY A 78 8.42 4.46 -3.71
N PRO A 79 8.53 4.67 -5.03
CA PRO A 79 7.53 5.37 -5.83
C PRO A 79 6.32 4.52 -6.22
N GLU A 80 6.48 3.19 -6.32
CA GLU A 80 5.43 2.27 -6.76
C GLU A 80 4.16 2.38 -5.90
N ILE A 81 4.25 2.14 -4.58
CA ILE A 81 3.06 2.09 -3.71
C ILE A 81 2.30 3.42 -3.68
N ALA A 82 3.00 4.54 -3.54
CA ALA A 82 2.39 5.87 -3.59
C ALA A 82 1.70 6.14 -4.94
N SER A 83 2.29 5.70 -6.05
CA SER A 83 1.75 5.95 -7.39
C SER A 83 0.61 5.01 -7.75
N CYS A 84 0.57 3.85 -7.09
CA CYS A 84 -0.49 2.85 -7.17
C CYS A 84 -1.49 2.96 -6.02
N ILE A 85 -1.56 4.10 -5.32
CA ILE A 85 -2.29 4.21 -4.05
C ILE A 85 -3.77 3.80 -4.15
N GLU A 86 -4.44 4.13 -5.24
CA GLU A 86 -5.85 3.77 -5.45
C GLU A 86 -6.00 2.28 -5.79
N SER A 87 -5.13 1.72 -6.63
CA SER A 87 -5.11 0.30 -6.96
C SER A 87 -4.71 -0.58 -5.77
N VAL A 88 -3.84 -0.09 -4.90
CA VAL A 88 -3.39 -0.80 -3.69
C VAL A 88 -4.43 -0.68 -2.60
N PHE A 89 -4.84 0.53 -2.19
CA PHE A 89 -5.66 0.73 -0.98
C PHE A 89 -7.17 0.92 -1.24
N GLY A 90 -7.56 1.10 -2.50
CA GLY A 90 -8.91 1.49 -2.89
C GLY A 90 -9.11 3.00 -2.92
N SER A 91 -10.25 3.42 -3.45
CA SER A 91 -10.65 4.83 -3.56
C SER A 91 -11.39 5.36 -2.33
N ASP A 92 -11.80 4.46 -1.44
CA ASP A 92 -12.68 4.64 -0.29
C ASP A 92 -12.04 4.66 1.12
N PRO A 93 -10.70 4.58 1.36
CA PRO A 93 -10.16 4.72 2.71
C PRO A 93 -10.59 6.01 3.43
N ASP A 94 -11.09 5.88 4.66
CA ASP A 94 -11.33 7.04 5.55
C ASP A 94 -10.08 7.41 6.35
N VAL A 95 -9.26 6.40 6.64
CA VAL A 95 -7.92 6.53 7.22
C VAL A 95 -6.95 5.75 6.37
N LEU A 96 -5.82 6.37 6.03
CA LEU A 96 -4.69 5.71 5.38
C LEU A 96 -3.45 5.84 6.27
N VAL A 97 -2.84 4.71 6.63
CA VAL A 97 -1.67 4.69 7.49
C VAL A 97 -0.39 4.60 6.66
N TRP A 98 0.58 5.46 6.97
CA TRP A 98 1.96 5.33 6.54
C TRP A 98 2.79 4.75 7.71
N ASP A 99 3.34 3.56 7.52
CA ASP A 99 4.20 2.87 8.48
C ASP A 99 5.42 2.25 7.77
N THR A 100 6.08 3.03 6.91
CA THR A 100 7.26 2.60 6.12
C THR A 100 8.54 3.27 6.60
N GLY A 101 8.54 3.80 7.83
CA GLY A 101 9.68 4.52 8.39
C GLY A 101 10.99 3.72 8.40
N MET A 102 10.93 2.38 8.37
CA MET A 102 12.12 1.53 8.20
C MET A 102 12.58 1.46 6.73
N THR A 103 11.66 1.19 5.79
CA THR A 103 11.99 0.93 4.38
C THR A 103 12.28 2.20 3.59
N ASP A 104 11.67 3.34 3.94
CA ASP A 104 11.98 4.63 3.32
C ASP A 104 13.35 5.18 3.76
N GLY A 105 13.89 4.73 4.91
CA GLY A 105 15.18 5.22 5.41
C GLY A 105 15.25 6.76 5.47
N ASN A 106 16.19 7.38 4.75
CA ASN A 106 16.30 8.85 4.71
C ASN A 106 15.56 9.50 3.52
N ARG A 107 14.80 8.72 2.75
CA ARG A 107 14.08 9.16 1.54
C ARG A 107 12.74 9.81 1.88
N VAL A 108 12.83 11.03 2.38
CA VAL A 108 11.66 11.84 2.74
C VAL A 108 10.79 12.22 1.54
N ASP A 109 11.35 12.16 0.33
CA ASP A 109 10.66 12.33 -0.94
C ASP A 109 9.64 11.21 -1.21
N LEU A 110 9.94 9.96 -0.85
CA LEU A 110 9.03 8.82 -1.01
C LEU A 110 7.84 8.93 -0.04
N MET A 111 8.13 9.19 1.23
CA MET A 111 7.11 9.51 2.24
C MET A 111 6.23 10.68 1.76
N GLY A 112 6.87 11.75 1.28
CA GLY A 112 6.16 12.91 0.79
C GLY A 112 5.27 12.64 -0.42
N LEU A 113 5.72 11.78 -1.35
CA LEU A 113 4.90 11.31 -2.47
C LEU A 113 3.71 10.50 -1.95
N TYR A 114 3.91 9.54 -1.05
CA TYR A 114 2.82 8.76 -0.45
C TYR A 114 1.73 9.64 0.17
N LEU A 115 2.13 10.62 1.00
CA LEU A 115 1.20 11.55 1.65
C LEU A 115 0.44 12.39 0.61
N ALA A 116 1.14 12.91 -0.40
CA ALA A 116 0.51 13.70 -1.45
C ALA A 116 -0.51 12.89 -2.25
N ARG A 117 -0.16 11.66 -2.64
CA ARG A 117 -1.05 10.75 -3.37
C ARG A 117 -2.26 10.34 -2.53
N ALA A 118 -2.09 10.13 -1.23
CA ALA A 118 -3.18 9.81 -0.31
C ALA A 118 -4.25 10.91 -0.31
N ALA A 119 -3.82 12.18 -0.30
CA ALA A 119 -4.71 13.33 -0.30
C ALA A 119 -5.50 13.53 -1.61
N LEU A 120 -5.09 12.87 -2.70
CA LEU A 120 -5.78 12.91 -3.98
C LEU A 120 -6.88 11.86 -4.12
N LEU A 121 -6.90 10.84 -3.25
CA LEU A 121 -7.93 9.82 -3.27
C LEU A 121 -9.33 10.47 -3.17
N PRO A 122 -10.35 9.92 -3.86
CA PRO A 122 -11.70 10.47 -3.84
C PRO A 122 -12.26 10.63 -2.41
N SER A 123 -11.95 9.65 -1.55
CA SER A 123 -12.32 9.65 -0.13
C SER A 123 -11.59 10.69 0.72
N ARG A 124 -10.46 11.25 0.29
CA ARG A 124 -9.65 12.21 1.07
C ARG A 124 -9.38 11.72 2.51
N PRO A 125 -8.67 10.59 2.67
CA PRO A 125 -8.43 10.00 3.98
C PRO A 125 -7.70 10.95 4.92
N VAL A 126 -7.94 10.78 6.22
CA VAL A 126 -6.99 11.23 7.24
C VAL A 126 -5.75 10.36 7.14
N THR A 127 -4.57 10.96 7.01
CA THR A 127 -3.33 10.19 6.98
C THR A 127 -2.76 10.04 8.39
N LEU A 128 -2.54 8.81 8.83
CA LEU A 128 -1.89 8.51 10.11
C LEU A 128 -0.45 8.07 9.85
N VAL A 129 0.50 8.71 10.51
CA VAL A 129 1.93 8.48 10.32
C VAL A 129 2.49 7.81 11.58
N LEU A 130 2.86 6.55 11.44
CA LEU A 130 3.40 5.72 12.51
C LEU A 130 4.90 5.54 12.34
N HIS A 131 5.60 5.31 13.46
CA HIS A 131 7.03 4.98 13.52
C HIS A 131 7.92 5.83 12.60
N HIS A 132 7.60 7.13 12.44
CA HIS A 132 8.40 8.02 11.61
C HIS A 132 9.77 8.32 12.25
N GLY A 133 9.96 7.98 13.52
CA GLY A 133 11.19 8.16 14.27
C GLY A 133 11.49 9.64 14.53
N ALA A 134 12.53 9.90 15.33
CA ALA A 134 12.92 11.27 15.69
C ALA A 134 13.70 12.01 14.58
N GLN A 135 13.41 11.74 13.30
CA GLN A 135 14.10 12.37 12.17
C GLN A 135 13.51 13.77 11.87
N PRO A 136 14.28 14.86 12.01
CA PRO A 136 13.75 16.23 11.80
C PRO A 136 13.22 16.47 10.39
N GLN A 137 13.79 15.80 9.37
CA GLN A 137 13.41 15.98 7.97
C GLN A 137 12.01 15.40 7.70
N ARG A 138 11.66 14.25 8.28
CA ARG A 138 10.31 13.67 8.18
C ARG A 138 9.29 14.58 8.85
N LEU A 139 9.61 15.10 10.04
CA LEU A 139 8.75 16.07 10.71
C LEU A 139 8.54 17.34 9.87
N GLN A 140 9.55 17.77 9.11
CA GLN A 140 9.40 18.89 8.18
C GLN A 140 8.44 18.56 7.04
N VAL A 141 8.52 17.36 6.43
CA VAL A 141 7.56 16.92 5.41
C VAL A 141 6.12 16.94 5.94
N LEU A 142 5.90 16.42 7.16
CA LEU A 142 4.58 16.44 7.81
C LEU A 142 4.06 17.87 7.99
N LYS A 143 4.90 18.78 8.45
CA LYS A 143 4.55 20.20 8.64
C LYS A 143 4.25 20.89 7.32
N ASP A 144 5.07 20.66 6.28
CA ASP A 144 4.87 21.25 4.95
C ASP A 144 3.51 20.83 4.40
N TRP A 145 3.20 19.53 4.44
CA TRP A 145 1.93 19.02 3.94
C TRP A 145 0.73 19.46 4.79
N GLN A 146 0.86 19.48 6.11
CA GLN A 146 -0.18 19.99 7.00
C GLN A 146 -0.46 21.47 6.73
N ALA A 147 0.58 22.29 6.47
CA ALA A 147 0.43 23.69 6.12
C ALA A 147 -0.32 23.88 4.78
N PHE A 148 -0.30 22.88 3.91
CA PHE A 148 -1.06 22.85 2.66
C PHE A 148 -2.45 22.23 2.81
N GLY A 149 -2.87 21.88 4.03
CA GLY A 149 -4.22 21.42 4.33
C GLY A 149 -4.38 19.90 4.40
N LEU A 150 -3.30 19.11 4.33
CA LEU A 150 -3.42 17.67 4.53
C LEU A 150 -3.80 17.33 5.98
N PRO A 151 -4.84 16.51 6.20
CA PRO A 151 -5.22 16.05 7.52
C PRO A 151 -4.26 14.94 7.99
N ILE A 152 -3.17 15.34 8.64
CA ILE A 152 -2.14 14.41 9.13
C ILE A 152 -2.24 14.26 10.66
N LEU A 153 -2.18 13.02 11.11
CA LEU A 153 -1.94 12.64 12.50
C LEU A 153 -0.61 11.88 12.57
N GLN A 154 0.12 12.03 13.67
CA GLN A 154 1.36 11.30 13.91
C GLN A 154 1.32 10.64 15.28
N GLN A 155 1.95 9.48 15.40
CA GLN A 155 2.14 8.80 16.69
C GLN A 155 3.06 9.62 17.61
N ASP A 156 2.66 9.83 18.87
CA ASP A 156 3.55 10.42 19.87
C ASP A 156 4.55 9.37 20.38
N GLU A 157 5.80 9.51 19.96
CA GLU A 157 6.91 8.64 20.36
C GLU A 157 7.12 8.59 21.89
N ARG A 158 6.69 9.62 22.64
CA ARG A 158 6.74 9.58 24.11
C ARG A 158 5.74 8.58 24.65
N VAL A 159 4.50 8.62 24.16
CA VAL A 159 3.45 7.66 24.55
C VAL A 159 3.87 6.23 24.20
N SER A 160 4.48 6.03 23.03
CA SER A 160 5.05 4.73 22.63
C SER A 160 6.11 4.22 23.62
N ARG A 161 7.04 5.08 24.05
CA ARG A 161 8.05 4.72 25.07
C ARG A 161 7.45 4.45 26.44
N ASP A 162 6.47 5.24 26.85
CA ASP A 162 5.80 5.07 28.14
C ASP A 162 5.03 3.74 28.17
N MET A 163 4.36 3.38 27.07
CA MET A 163 3.74 2.07 26.88
C MET A 163 4.76 0.93 27.00
N ASN A 164 5.88 1.00 26.28
CA ASN A 164 6.92 -0.03 26.34
C ASN A 164 7.51 -0.20 27.76
N SER A 165 7.58 0.90 28.49
CA SER A 165 8.05 0.92 29.88
C SER A 165 7.04 0.30 30.83
N ALA A 166 5.75 0.43 30.55
CA ALA A 166 4.65 -0.10 31.35
C ALA A 166 4.40 -1.61 31.18
N ILE A 167 5.00 -2.26 30.16
CA ILE A 167 4.90 -3.72 29.98
C ILE A 167 5.52 -4.42 31.20
N PRO A 168 4.78 -5.30 31.90
CA PRO A 168 5.25 -5.94 33.11
C PRO A 168 6.37 -6.94 32.83
N GLU A 169 7.36 -6.96 33.72
CA GLU A 169 8.46 -7.92 33.68
C GLU A 169 7.99 -9.30 34.14
N THR A 170 8.32 -10.34 33.36
CA THR A 170 7.98 -11.73 33.68
C THR A 170 9.11 -12.44 34.42
N LEU A 171 10.37 -11.99 34.25
CA LEU A 171 11.52 -12.57 34.93
C LEU A 171 11.35 -12.50 36.45
N GLY A 172 11.56 -13.64 37.11
CA GLY A 172 11.43 -13.76 38.57
C GLY A 172 10.03 -14.11 39.07
N LEU A 173 9.02 -14.14 38.19
CA LEU A 173 7.71 -14.70 38.51
C LEU A 173 7.73 -16.23 38.38
N ASN A 174 7.02 -16.92 39.27
CA ASN A 174 6.76 -18.35 39.11
C ASN A 174 5.60 -18.61 38.14
N GLN A 175 5.44 -19.85 37.68
CA GLN A 175 4.41 -20.21 36.68
C GLN A 175 2.99 -19.82 37.11
N ALA A 176 2.63 -19.99 38.39
CA ALA A 176 1.30 -19.63 38.89
C ALA A 176 1.06 -18.11 38.83
N GLN A 177 2.09 -17.29 39.09
CA GLN A 177 2.02 -15.84 38.92
C GLN A 177 1.88 -15.46 37.44
N ILE A 178 2.62 -16.11 36.55
CA ILE A 178 2.52 -15.90 35.09
C ILE A 178 1.12 -16.26 34.60
N ASP A 179 0.59 -17.42 35.01
CA ASP A 179 -0.74 -17.90 34.61
C ASP A 179 -1.86 -17.00 35.13
N ALA A 180 -1.64 -16.28 36.23
CA ALA A 180 -2.57 -15.29 36.76
C ALA A 180 -2.60 -13.98 35.95
N MET A 181 -1.56 -13.69 35.14
CA MET A 181 -1.54 -12.49 34.30
C MET A 181 -2.53 -12.64 33.13
N PRO A 182 -3.03 -11.53 32.56
CA PRO A 182 -3.78 -11.57 31.30
C PRO A 182 -2.95 -12.20 30.16
N PRO A 183 -3.56 -13.01 29.27
CA PRO A 183 -2.82 -13.77 28.26
C PRO A 183 -1.85 -12.95 27.39
N PHE A 184 -2.24 -11.73 26.99
CA PHE A 184 -1.43 -10.86 26.12
C PHE A 184 -0.18 -10.27 26.80
N VAL A 185 -0.09 -10.30 28.13
CA VAL A 185 1.09 -9.76 28.86
C VAL A 185 1.98 -10.85 29.46
N ARG A 186 1.56 -12.11 29.43
CA ARG A 186 2.38 -13.25 29.88
C ARG A 186 3.63 -13.36 29.02
N GLN A 187 4.81 -13.38 29.63
CA GLN A 187 6.08 -13.55 28.89
C GLN A 187 6.17 -12.56 27.72
N PHE A 188 5.69 -11.33 27.92
CA PHE A 188 5.80 -10.27 26.91
C PHE A 188 7.12 -9.51 27.08
N LYS A 189 7.64 -9.42 28.32
CA LYS A 189 8.94 -8.81 28.62
C LYS A 189 9.73 -9.70 29.57
N CYS A 190 10.96 -10.04 29.18
CA CYS A 190 11.92 -10.84 29.93
C CYS A 190 13.27 -10.12 29.94
N GLU A 191 13.89 -9.98 31.11
CA GLU A 191 15.20 -9.30 31.27
C GLU A 191 15.20 -7.87 30.70
N GLY A 192 14.09 -7.15 30.83
CA GLY A 192 13.92 -5.81 30.28
C GLY A 192 13.73 -5.75 28.77
N LYS A 193 13.76 -6.88 28.06
CA LYS A 193 13.59 -6.96 26.61
C LYS A 193 12.17 -7.39 26.25
N ILE A 194 11.58 -6.74 25.25
CA ILE A 194 10.23 -7.03 24.77
C ILE A 194 10.30 -8.18 23.76
N GLU A 195 9.44 -9.19 23.92
CA GLU A 195 9.32 -10.39 23.09
C GLU A 195 10.65 -11.11 22.82
N SER A 196 11.60 -10.92 23.73
CA SER A 196 12.93 -11.49 23.67
C SER A 196 13.46 -11.62 25.10
N GLY A 197 14.57 -12.34 25.26
CA GLY A 197 15.11 -12.65 26.59
C GLY A 197 14.66 -14.02 27.10
N ASP A 198 15.51 -14.60 27.95
CA ASP A 198 15.34 -15.92 28.52
C ASP A 198 14.98 -15.85 30.02
N PRO A 199 14.25 -16.86 30.54
CA PRO A 199 13.62 -17.95 29.80
C PRO A 199 12.22 -17.58 29.25
N GLY A 200 11.93 -17.99 28.01
CA GLY A 200 10.57 -18.19 27.51
C GLY A 200 9.90 -17.04 26.75
N CYS A 201 10.37 -15.78 26.83
CA CYS A 201 9.76 -14.71 26.02
C CYS A 201 9.98 -14.91 24.52
N ALA A 202 11.17 -15.39 24.11
CA ALA A 202 11.45 -15.71 22.71
C ALA A 202 10.56 -16.86 22.18
N ASP A 203 10.32 -17.88 23.00
CA ASP A 203 9.44 -19.01 22.65
C ASP A 203 7.97 -18.58 22.56
N ALA A 204 7.54 -17.69 23.46
CA ALA A 204 6.17 -17.20 23.56
C ALA A 204 5.86 -16.01 22.64
N LYS A 205 6.86 -15.48 21.93
CA LYS A 205 6.72 -14.38 20.96
C LYS A 205 5.74 -14.72 19.84
N TRP A 206 5.70 -15.98 19.43
CA TRP A 206 4.93 -16.45 18.29
C TRP A 206 3.83 -17.39 18.74
N ASN A 207 2.64 -17.26 18.17
CA ASN A 207 1.57 -18.21 18.40
C ASN A 207 1.87 -19.53 17.68
N SER A 208 2.09 -20.60 18.43
CA SER A 208 2.47 -21.92 17.90
C SER A 208 1.27 -22.85 17.57
N LYS A 209 0.03 -22.35 17.61
CA LYS A 209 -1.19 -23.16 17.41
C LYS A 209 -1.25 -23.87 16.05
N ALA A 210 -0.76 -23.23 14.99
CA ALA A 210 -0.68 -23.79 13.65
C ALA A 210 0.59 -23.31 12.94
N CYS A 211 1.02 -24.03 11.89
CA CYS A 211 2.11 -23.63 11.00
C CYS A 211 3.40 -23.21 11.75
N THR A 212 3.96 -24.13 12.55
CA THR A 212 5.15 -23.84 13.38
C THR A 212 6.38 -23.42 12.56
N GLY A 213 6.46 -23.82 11.29
CA GLY A 213 7.48 -23.41 10.32
C GLY A 213 7.17 -22.13 9.54
N ARG A 214 6.39 -21.18 10.10
CA ARG A 214 6.14 -19.86 9.46
C ARG A 214 7.44 -19.16 9.07
N LYS A 215 7.47 -18.65 7.83
CA LYS A 215 8.52 -17.76 7.35
C LYS A 215 8.55 -16.49 8.19
N PHE A 216 9.69 -15.80 8.15
CA PHE A 216 9.91 -14.49 8.77
C PHE A 216 9.71 -14.40 10.29
N ARG A 217 9.74 -15.53 11.02
CA ARG A 217 9.87 -15.57 12.49
C ARG A 217 11.28 -15.15 12.94
N THR A 218 11.63 -13.89 12.72
CA THR A 218 12.96 -13.34 13.02
C THR A 218 12.95 -12.55 14.33
N SER A 219 14.12 -12.26 14.90
CA SER A 219 14.22 -11.58 16.20
C SER A 219 13.70 -10.15 16.15
N TRP A 220 13.77 -9.46 15.01
CA TRP A 220 13.42 -8.05 14.87
C TRP A 220 11.97 -7.79 14.43
N HIS A 221 11.24 -8.77 13.92
CA HIS A 221 9.80 -8.61 13.64
C HIS A 221 8.99 -8.68 14.93
N PRO A 222 7.97 -7.84 15.15
CA PRO A 222 7.10 -7.94 16.31
C PRO A 222 6.29 -9.25 16.29
N GLY A 223 6.06 -9.82 17.46
CA GLY A 223 5.16 -10.94 17.70
C GLY A 223 3.71 -10.50 17.89
N TRP A 224 2.83 -11.48 18.06
CA TRP A 224 1.38 -11.28 18.16
C TRP A 224 0.98 -10.45 19.40
N LYS A 225 1.79 -10.44 20.48
CA LYS A 225 1.49 -9.64 21.68
C LYS A 225 1.76 -8.17 21.43
N TRP A 226 2.85 -7.84 20.75
CA TRP A 226 3.12 -6.49 20.30
C TRP A 226 2.03 -5.96 19.38
N HIS A 227 1.64 -6.75 18.37
CA HIS A 227 0.54 -6.37 17.49
C HIS A 227 -0.79 -6.21 18.24
N ALA A 228 -1.08 -7.10 19.19
CA ALA A 228 -2.25 -6.96 20.04
C ALA A 228 -2.23 -5.65 20.83
N MET A 229 -1.09 -5.31 21.45
CA MET A 229 -0.93 -4.05 22.18
C MET A 229 -1.16 -2.82 21.28
N ALA A 230 -0.54 -2.80 20.09
CA ALA A 230 -0.68 -1.70 19.14
C ALA A 230 -2.12 -1.57 18.62
N GLY A 231 -2.76 -2.68 18.21
CA GLY A 231 -4.13 -2.69 17.73
C GLY A 231 -5.14 -2.22 18.79
N ASN A 232 -4.97 -2.66 20.05
CA ASN A 232 -5.81 -2.19 21.16
C ASN A 232 -5.59 -0.70 21.46
N LEU A 233 -4.35 -0.20 21.37
CA LEU A 233 -4.09 1.24 21.52
C LEU A 233 -4.83 2.04 20.45
N TYR A 234 -4.74 1.61 19.19
CA TYR A 234 -5.43 2.29 18.09
C TYR A 234 -6.96 2.20 18.24
N ALA A 235 -7.49 1.10 18.78
CA ALA A 235 -8.90 0.97 19.08
C ALA A 235 -9.36 1.97 20.17
N LEU A 236 -8.55 2.15 21.23
CA LEU A 236 -8.81 3.18 22.25
C LEU A 236 -8.79 4.58 21.63
N PHE A 237 -7.80 4.88 20.79
CA PHE A 237 -7.73 6.14 20.06
C PHE A 237 -8.98 6.37 19.20
N VAL A 238 -9.43 5.37 18.44
CA VAL A 238 -10.69 5.46 17.67
C VAL A 238 -11.88 5.71 18.58
N THR A 239 -11.95 5.04 19.74
CA THR A 239 -13.01 5.23 20.74
C THR A 239 -13.11 6.69 21.19
N ASP A 240 -11.97 7.29 21.56
CA ASP A 240 -11.91 8.69 21.98
C ASP A 240 -12.39 9.64 20.88
N ILE A 241 -11.93 9.41 19.64
CA ILE A 241 -12.34 10.22 18.48
C ILE A 241 -13.84 10.10 18.19
N VAL A 242 -14.41 8.91 18.35
CA VAL A 242 -15.86 8.68 18.20
C VAL A 242 -16.63 9.41 19.29
N GLN A 243 -16.15 9.38 20.53
CA GLN A 243 -16.76 10.13 21.64
C GLN A 243 -16.74 11.64 21.38
N ASP A 244 -15.64 12.18 20.87
CA ASP A 244 -15.54 13.60 20.48
C ASP A 244 -16.49 13.94 19.32
N ALA A 245 -16.62 13.05 18.33
CA ALA A 245 -17.55 13.23 17.22
C ALA A 245 -19.00 13.23 17.70
N LEU A 246 -19.38 12.29 18.57
CA LEU A 246 -20.72 12.26 19.18
C LEU A 246 -20.99 13.52 20.00
N THR A 247 -20.01 14.01 20.76
CA THR A 247 -20.13 15.26 21.52
C THR A 247 -20.40 16.45 20.58
N LEU A 248 -19.66 16.56 19.47
CA LEU A 248 -19.90 17.58 18.45
C LEU A 248 -21.33 17.49 17.90
N LEU A 249 -21.79 16.30 17.52
CA LEU A 249 -23.12 16.09 16.97
C LEU A 249 -24.25 16.41 17.96
N GLN A 250 -24.09 16.03 19.22
CA GLN A 250 -25.05 16.32 20.28
C GLN A 250 -25.17 17.84 20.51
N SER A 251 -24.04 18.56 20.46
CA SER A 251 -24.03 20.01 20.65
C SER A 251 -24.76 20.79 19.54
N ARG A 252 -24.98 20.16 18.37
CA ARG A 252 -25.57 20.77 17.17
C ARG A 252 -26.73 19.95 16.58
N VAL A 253 -27.48 19.24 17.42
CA VAL A 253 -28.53 18.31 16.96
C VAL A 253 -29.60 18.94 16.08
N ALA A 254 -29.94 20.21 16.32
CA ALA A 254 -30.94 20.93 15.53
C ALA A 254 -30.44 21.36 14.13
N GLU A 255 -29.13 21.26 13.88
CA GLU A 255 -28.44 21.82 12.71
C GLU A 255 -27.64 20.74 11.97
N TRP A 256 -27.99 19.45 12.10
CA TRP A 256 -27.26 18.36 11.46
C TRP A 256 -27.07 18.51 9.94
N PRO A 257 -28.09 18.93 9.16
CA PRO A 257 -27.88 19.21 7.73
C PRO A 257 -26.83 20.32 7.49
N ASP A 258 -26.92 21.43 8.23
CA ASP A 258 -26.00 22.57 8.08
C ASP A 258 -24.57 22.20 8.51
N LEU A 259 -24.42 21.46 9.61
CA LEU A 259 -23.14 20.93 10.07
C LEU A 259 -22.52 20.01 9.03
N ARG A 260 -23.31 19.14 8.38
CA ARG A 260 -22.81 18.27 7.30
C ARG A 260 -22.22 19.09 6.16
N GLU A 261 -22.95 20.08 5.67
CA GLU A 261 -22.49 20.95 4.58
C GLU A 261 -21.25 21.77 4.98
N GLU A 262 -21.20 22.27 6.22
CA GLU A 262 -20.02 22.96 6.75
C GLU A 262 -18.77 22.05 6.74
N LEU A 263 -18.89 20.82 7.23
CA LEU A 263 -17.78 19.88 7.29
C LEU A 263 -17.31 19.46 5.89
N LEU A 264 -18.23 19.24 4.95
CA LEU A 264 -17.92 18.96 3.54
C LEU A 264 -17.22 20.14 2.87
N ALA A 265 -17.73 21.36 3.06
CA ALA A 265 -17.13 22.58 2.51
C ALA A 265 -15.71 22.80 3.05
N ARG A 266 -15.49 22.52 4.35
CA ARG A 266 -14.16 22.61 4.97
C ARG A 266 -13.18 21.59 4.39
N GLU A 267 -13.60 20.34 4.21
CA GLU A 267 -12.76 19.31 3.57
C GLU A 267 -12.41 19.70 2.13
N ALA A 268 -13.39 20.21 1.37
CA ALA A 268 -13.17 20.69 0.00
C ALA A 268 -12.17 21.85 -0.07
N ALA A 269 -12.29 22.84 0.83
CA ALA A 269 -11.37 23.97 0.89
C ALA A 269 -9.93 23.56 1.23
N LEU A 270 -9.76 22.61 2.16
CA LEU A 270 -8.44 22.07 2.49
C LEU A 270 -7.83 21.30 1.31
N ASN A 271 -8.63 20.49 0.61
CA ASN A 271 -8.17 19.77 -0.57
C ASN A 271 -7.78 20.72 -1.71
N GLU A 272 -8.56 21.78 -1.92
CA GLU A 272 -8.24 22.81 -2.91
C GLU A 272 -6.94 23.55 -2.59
N ALA A 273 -6.75 23.91 -1.30
CA ALA A 273 -5.50 24.53 -0.84
C ALA A 273 -4.29 23.62 -1.12
N PHE A 274 -4.42 22.32 -0.86
CA PHE A 274 -3.37 21.35 -1.14
C PHE A 274 -3.02 21.27 -2.63
N ARG A 275 -4.05 21.16 -3.50
CA ARG A 275 -3.87 21.06 -4.96
C ARG A 275 -3.17 22.29 -5.56
N LYS A 276 -3.34 23.46 -4.94
CA LYS A 276 -2.79 24.75 -5.40
C LYS A 276 -1.47 25.16 -4.76
N ALA A 277 -1.08 24.54 -3.64
CA ALA A 277 0.17 24.86 -2.96
C ALA A 277 1.36 24.64 -3.90
N PRO A 278 2.53 25.28 -3.73
CA PRO A 278 3.73 24.88 -4.49
C PRO A 278 4.33 23.58 -3.95
N LEU A 279 4.99 22.79 -4.80
CA LEU A 279 5.72 21.61 -4.31
C LEU A 279 6.89 22.03 -3.41
N PRO A 280 7.06 21.40 -2.22
CA PRO A 280 8.20 21.68 -1.34
C PRO A 280 9.54 21.33 -2.01
N ALA A 281 10.62 21.99 -1.59
CA ALA A 281 11.94 21.81 -2.20
C ALA A 281 12.49 20.36 -2.11
N TRP A 282 12.10 19.61 -1.08
CA TRP A 282 12.54 18.22 -0.91
C TRP A 282 12.00 17.28 -1.99
N THR A 283 10.91 17.65 -2.69
CA THR A 283 10.33 16.86 -3.79
C THR A 283 11.28 16.67 -4.97
N ARG A 284 12.23 17.59 -5.15
CA ARG A 284 13.22 17.54 -6.25
C ARG A 284 14.19 16.37 -6.15
N LYS A 285 14.26 15.71 -4.99
CA LYS A 285 15.09 14.51 -4.78
C LYS A 285 14.41 13.22 -5.25
N LEU A 286 13.16 13.31 -5.71
CA LEU A 286 12.42 12.13 -6.16
C LEU A 286 13.05 11.50 -7.41
N LEU A 287 13.64 12.33 -8.27
CA LEU A 287 14.40 11.89 -9.44
C LEU A 287 15.88 12.11 -9.13
N ASP A 288 16.69 11.06 -9.27
CA ASP A 288 18.13 11.11 -8.99
C ASP A 288 18.89 11.99 -10.02
N GLU A 289 18.28 12.23 -11.18
CA GLU A 289 18.82 13.02 -12.27
C GLU A 289 18.10 14.36 -12.40
N GLU A 290 18.75 15.47 -12.05
CA GLU A 290 18.31 16.82 -12.48
C GLU A 290 19.52 17.66 -12.87
N PRO A 291 19.46 18.38 -14.02
CA PRO A 291 18.26 19.08 -14.51
C PRO A 291 17.78 18.70 -15.93
N GLN A 292 17.94 17.45 -16.39
CA GLN A 292 17.68 17.08 -17.79
C GLN A 292 16.40 16.26 -18.06
N SER A 293 15.57 15.97 -17.06
CA SER A 293 14.31 15.26 -17.31
C SER A 293 13.20 16.22 -17.75
N ASP A 294 12.41 15.86 -18.77
CA ASP A 294 11.16 16.53 -19.15
C ASP A 294 9.95 16.04 -18.32
N ILE A 295 10.21 15.38 -17.19
CA ILE A 295 9.20 14.85 -16.27
C ILE A 295 8.74 15.99 -15.37
N ASP A 296 7.44 16.29 -15.44
CA ASP A 296 6.82 17.30 -14.58
C ASP A 296 6.45 16.71 -13.22
N LEU A 297 7.20 17.08 -12.17
CA LEU A 297 6.93 16.62 -10.81
C LEU A 297 5.54 17.04 -10.31
N ASP A 298 4.95 18.13 -10.79
CA ASP A 298 3.57 18.49 -10.42
C ASP A 298 2.58 17.43 -10.91
N VAL A 299 2.83 16.85 -12.09
CA VAL A 299 2.03 15.75 -12.63
C VAL A 299 2.12 14.51 -11.73
N ILE A 300 3.34 14.11 -11.36
CA ILE A 300 3.58 12.93 -10.52
C ILE A 300 2.91 13.08 -9.15
N PHE A 301 3.03 14.26 -8.52
CA PHE A 301 2.50 14.50 -7.17
C PHE A 301 1.01 14.81 -7.13
N ARG A 302 0.38 15.34 -8.19
CA ARG A 302 -0.98 15.92 -8.12
C ARG A 302 -1.99 15.44 -9.14
N GLN A 303 -1.55 14.92 -10.27
CA GLN A 303 -2.48 14.51 -11.32
C GLN A 303 -2.95 13.07 -11.07
N PRO A 304 -4.16 12.70 -11.49
CA PRO A 304 -4.62 11.32 -11.39
C PRO A 304 -3.57 10.36 -11.96
N SER A 305 -3.37 9.23 -11.29
CA SER A 305 -2.58 8.13 -11.83
C SER A 305 -3.45 6.89 -11.84
N LEU A 306 -3.19 6.01 -12.81
CA LEU A 306 -3.73 4.67 -12.81
C LEU A 306 -2.56 3.71 -12.73
N CYS A 307 -2.70 2.67 -11.92
CA CYS A 307 -1.72 1.62 -11.80
C CYS A 307 -2.33 0.24 -12.00
N HIS A 308 -1.70 -0.54 -12.87
CA HIS A 308 -1.96 -1.95 -13.06
C HIS A 308 -0.89 -2.73 -12.30
N THR A 309 -1.18 -3.15 -11.06
CA THR A 309 -0.21 -3.79 -10.17
C THR A 309 -0.50 -5.28 -9.99
N ALA A 310 0.54 -6.08 -10.14
CA ALA A 310 0.53 -7.48 -9.76
C ALA A 310 0.77 -7.65 -8.25
N ARG A 311 1.14 -6.63 -7.48
CA ARG A 311 1.47 -6.86 -6.06
C ARG A 311 0.27 -7.26 -5.22
N LEU A 312 0.56 -7.98 -4.14
CA LEU A 312 -0.38 -8.24 -3.07
C LEU A 312 0.19 -7.79 -1.73
N PRO A 313 -0.69 -7.46 -0.78
CA PRO A 313 -2.14 -7.26 -0.96
C PRO A 313 -2.45 -5.98 -1.77
N ALA A 314 -3.51 -6.00 -2.58
CA ALA A 314 -3.95 -4.84 -3.35
C ALA A 314 -5.46 -4.92 -3.65
N GLU A 315 -6.16 -3.80 -3.49
CA GLU A 315 -7.61 -3.71 -3.71
C GLU A 315 -8.00 -4.13 -5.13
N ILE A 316 -7.23 -3.73 -6.14
CA ILE A 316 -7.47 -4.10 -7.53
C ILE A 316 -7.48 -5.62 -7.75
N ARG A 317 -6.67 -6.37 -6.98
CA ARG A 317 -6.62 -7.84 -6.99
C ARG A 317 -7.79 -8.42 -6.22
N HIS A 318 -8.09 -7.89 -5.03
CA HIS A 318 -9.17 -8.37 -4.19
C HIS A 318 -10.55 -8.12 -4.80
N LEU A 319 -10.71 -7.10 -5.63
CA LEU A 319 -11.95 -6.83 -6.36
C LEU A 319 -12.03 -7.53 -7.73
N GLY A 320 -11.00 -8.28 -8.12
CA GLY A 320 -10.96 -8.95 -9.43
C GLY A 320 -10.90 -8.00 -10.63
N ILE A 321 -10.60 -6.71 -10.39
CA ILE A 321 -10.51 -5.65 -11.43
C ILE A 321 -9.32 -5.93 -12.35
N LEU A 322 -8.19 -6.40 -11.78
CA LEU A 322 -6.95 -6.62 -12.53
C LEU A 322 -7.15 -7.62 -13.68
N THR A 323 -7.83 -8.73 -13.38
CA THR A 323 -7.93 -9.92 -14.23
C THR A 323 -9.29 -10.06 -14.91
N ASP A 324 -10.19 -9.08 -14.73
CA ASP A 324 -11.57 -9.13 -15.21
C ASP A 324 -12.33 -10.39 -14.71
N THR A 325 -12.06 -10.80 -13.47
CA THR A 325 -12.66 -11.99 -12.86
C THR A 325 -13.62 -11.61 -11.73
N THR A 326 -14.93 -11.63 -12.01
CA THR A 326 -15.96 -11.30 -11.00
C THR A 326 -16.23 -12.42 -9.99
N THR A 327 -15.77 -13.64 -10.28
CA THR A 327 -15.95 -14.82 -9.42
C THR A 327 -14.83 -15.01 -8.40
N GLN A 328 -13.74 -14.27 -8.56
CA GLN A 328 -12.51 -14.40 -7.78
C GLN A 328 -12.26 -13.12 -6.97
N VAL A 329 -13.19 -12.84 -6.06
CA VAL A 329 -13.22 -11.61 -5.26
C VAL A 329 -13.02 -11.95 -3.77
N GLY A 330 -12.20 -11.16 -3.10
CA GLY A 330 -11.92 -11.24 -1.67
C GLY A 330 -10.55 -11.84 -1.33
N PHE A 331 -10.21 -11.77 -0.05
CA PHE A 331 -8.90 -12.16 0.49
C PHE A 331 -8.51 -13.62 0.25
N SER A 332 -9.49 -14.53 0.17
CA SER A 332 -9.25 -15.97 -0.04
C SER A 332 -9.44 -16.44 -1.48
N HIS A 333 -9.94 -15.57 -2.36
CA HIS A 333 -10.44 -15.96 -3.68
C HIS A 333 -9.90 -15.11 -4.83
N TYR A 334 -8.89 -14.27 -4.61
CA TYR A 334 -8.26 -13.50 -5.67
C TYR A 334 -7.55 -14.41 -6.70
N ASP A 335 -7.44 -13.92 -7.95
CA ASP A 335 -6.68 -14.61 -8.99
C ASP A 335 -5.19 -14.61 -8.61
N LYS A 336 -4.63 -15.79 -8.35
CA LYS A 336 -3.21 -15.96 -8.00
C LYS A 336 -2.30 -15.89 -9.23
N GLY A 337 -2.84 -16.02 -10.44
CA GLY A 337 -2.08 -16.26 -11.65
C GLY A 337 -1.45 -17.65 -11.66
N LEU A 338 -0.37 -17.80 -12.43
CA LEU A 338 0.36 -19.05 -12.60
C LEU A 338 1.62 -19.08 -11.74
N SER A 339 2.03 -20.27 -11.31
CA SER A 339 3.38 -20.40 -10.75
C SER A 339 4.39 -20.01 -11.82
N GLN A 340 5.52 -19.39 -11.46
CA GLN A 340 6.53 -18.95 -12.44
C GLN A 340 6.99 -20.12 -13.33
N THR A 341 7.18 -21.30 -12.75
CA THR A 341 7.55 -22.51 -13.48
C THR A 341 6.49 -22.91 -14.51
N ASP A 342 5.21 -22.88 -14.13
CA ASP A 342 4.11 -23.19 -15.06
C ASP A 342 3.99 -22.11 -16.13
N ALA A 343 4.13 -20.84 -15.76
CA ALA A 343 4.08 -19.70 -16.67
C ALA A 343 5.15 -19.78 -17.76
N ILE A 344 6.37 -20.22 -17.41
CA ILE A 344 7.48 -20.43 -18.35
C ILE A 344 7.27 -21.67 -19.24
N ALA A 345 6.69 -22.74 -18.68
CA ALA A 345 6.48 -24.00 -19.39
C ALA A 345 5.35 -23.92 -20.43
N LEU A 346 4.44 -22.95 -20.31
CA LEU A 346 3.35 -22.79 -21.25
C LEU A 346 3.86 -22.46 -22.66
N PRO A 347 3.38 -23.16 -23.70
CA PRO A 347 3.71 -22.81 -25.07
C PRO A 347 3.16 -21.44 -25.40
N ASN A 348 3.83 -20.74 -26.31
CA ASN A 348 3.37 -19.45 -26.81
C ASN A 348 1.93 -19.60 -27.35
N LYS A 349 0.96 -19.05 -26.62
CA LYS A 349 -0.45 -19.05 -27.02
C LYS A 349 -0.66 -17.93 -28.03
N ALA A 350 -1.78 -18.00 -28.77
CA ALA A 350 -2.25 -16.86 -29.56
C ALA A 350 -2.61 -15.64 -28.68
N ASP A 351 -2.79 -15.85 -27.37
CA ASP A 351 -3.00 -14.79 -26.40
C ASP A 351 -1.67 -14.08 -26.12
N THR A 352 -1.60 -12.81 -26.49
CA THR A 352 -0.45 -11.94 -26.30
C THR A 352 -0.47 -11.24 -24.95
N THR A 353 -1.37 -11.57 -24.02
CA THR A 353 -1.46 -10.87 -22.73
C THR A 353 -0.34 -11.29 -21.77
N MET A 354 0.33 -10.31 -21.16
CA MET A 354 1.34 -10.59 -20.12
C MET A 354 0.75 -11.45 -18.99
N ARG A 355 1.45 -12.54 -18.64
CA ARG A 355 0.92 -13.52 -17.68
C ARG A 355 1.12 -13.02 -16.26
N LEU A 356 0.04 -12.93 -15.49
CA LEU A 356 0.14 -12.81 -14.04
C LEU A 356 0.74 -14.10 -13.47
N ALA A 357 1.85 -13.95 -12.76
CA ALA A 357 2.62 -15.05 -12.21
C ALA A 357 3.10 -14.76 -10.79
N TYR A 358 3.52 -15.82 -10.10
CA TYR A 358 4.09 -15.73 -8.77
C TYR A 358 5.24 -16.70 -8.58
N ASP A 359 6.11 -16.37 -7.63
CA ASP A 359 7.16 -17.26 -7.18
C ASP A 359 6.59 -18.34 -6.24
N PRO A 360 6.67 -19.64 -6.57
CA PRO A 360 6.22 -20.69 -5.66
C PRO A 360 6.92 -20.63 -4.30
N ASP A 361 8.18 -20.18 -4.27
CA ASP A 361 8.93 -20.06 -3.03
C ASP A 361 8.34 -18.99 -2.13
N ASP A 362 7.70 -17.94 -2.65
CA ASP A 362 7.07 -16.90 -1.82
C ASP A 362 5.80 -17.38 -1.14
N ARG A 363 5.20 -18.44 -1.66
CA ARG A 363 4.02 -19.07 -1.06
C ARG A 363 4.44 -19.95 0.12
N GLN A 364 3.63 -19.90 1.16
CA GLN A 364 3.76 -20.85 2.26
C GLN A 364 2.41 -21.54 2.47
N ASP A 365 2.45 -22.87 2.38
CA ASP A 365 1.29 -23.70 2.67
C ASP A 365 0.98 -23.65 4.17
N CYS A 366 -0.19 -23.12 4.48
CA CYS A 366 -0.74 -23.06 5.82
C CYS A 366 -2.27 -23.15 5.72
N ASN A 367 -2.90 -23.86 6.66
CA ASN A 367 -4.36 -23.92 6.73
C ASN A 367 -4.97 -22.62 7.28
N GLU A 368 -4.13 -21.74 7.84
CA GLU A 368 -4.49 -20.42 8.32
C GLU A 368 -3.86 -19.36 7.42
N THR A 369 -4.52 -18.22 7.25
CA THR A 369 -3.94 -17.09 6.54
C THR A 369 -2.80 -16.50 7.38
N ILE A 370 -1.60 -16.47 6.81
CA ILE A 370 -0.40 -15.91 7.44
C ILE A 370 -0.13 -14.50 6.91
N GLN A 371 0.95 -14.27 6.18
CA GLN A 371 1.15 -13.04 5.42
C GLN A 371 0.49 -13.11 4.05
N MET A 372 0.08 -11.96 3.52
CA MET A 372 -0.48 -11.84 2.16
C MET A 372 0.33 -10.90 1.26
N ASP A 373 1.53 -10.51 1.70
CA ASP A 373 2.36 -9.53 1.01
C ASP A 373 3.25 -10.14 -0.08
N TYR A 374 2.60 -10.82 -1.01
CA TYR A 374 3.26 -11.54 -2.07
C TYR A 374 3.81 -10.63 -3.18
N LYS A 375 5.02 -10.92 -3.64
CA LYS A 375 5.74 -10.19 -4.69
C LYS A 375 5.42 -10.72 -6.09
N ASP A 376 4.12 -10.87 -6.35
CA ASP A 376 3.59 -11.29 -7.65
C ASP A 376 4.01 -10.31 -8.77
N PHE A 377 4.04 -10.82 -10.00
CA PHE A 377 4.55 -10.08 -11.16
C PHE A 377 3.86 -10.48 -12.46
N PHE A 378 3.95 -9.63 -13.47
CA PHE A 378 3.66 -9.93 -14.86
C PHE A 378 4.94 -10.47 -15.52
N LEU A 379 4.85 -11.66 -16.09
CA LEU A 379 5.97 -12.36 -16.72
C LEU A 379 5.97 -12.17 -18.24
N VAL A 380 7.16 -11.90 -18.79
CA VAL A 380 7.44 -11.96 -20.23
C VAL A 380 8.69 -12.79 -20.46
N HIS A 381 8.56 -13.97 -21.07
CA HIS A 381 9.65 -14.91 -21.33
C HIS A 381 10.07 -14.87 -22.82
N GLU A 382 11.29 -15.28 -23.20
CA GLU A 382 11.77 -15.18 -24.59
C GLU A 382 10.92 -15.96 -25.59
N LYS A 383 10.33 -17.08 -25.14
CA LYS A 383 9.46 -17.94 -25.95
C LYS A 383 8.12 -17.27 -26.29
N ASP A 384 7.72 -16.26 -25.54
CA ASP A 384 6.40 -15.64 -25.65
C ASP A 384 6.33 -14.62 -26.80
N GLY A 385 7.47 -14.20 -27.35
CA GLY A 385 7.49 -13.12 -28.34
C GLY A 385 6.98 -11.81 -27.73
N TRP A 386 6.16 -11.07 -28.48
CA TRP A 386 5.54 -9.83 -27.97
C TRP A 386 4.36 -10.16 -27.06
N GLN A 387 4.49 -9.77 -25.79
CA GLN A 387 3.41 -9.79 -24.80
C GLN A 387 2.99 -8.36 -24.47
N GLU A 388 1.73 -8.15 -24.10
CA GLU A 388 1.12 -6.85 -23.96
C GLU A 388 0.14 -6.74 -22.79
N LEU A 389 -0.05 -5.51 -22.35
CA LEU A 389 -1.01 -5.06 -21.38
C LEU A 389 -1.62 -3.76 -21.90
N THR A 390 -2.89 -3.51 -21.62
CA THR A 390 -3.54 -2.23 -21.96
C THR A 390 -4.01 -1.52 -20.70
N LEU A 391 -3.64 -0.24 -20.54
CA LEU A 391 -4.05 0.62 -19.43
C LEU A 391 -4.80 1.87 -19.92
N PRO A 392 -5.91 2.27 -19.26
CA PRO A 392 -6.71 1.40 -18.41
C PRO A 392 -7.33 0.25 -19.23
N ASN A 393 -7.47 -0.92 -18.62
CA ASN A 393 -8.35 -1.97 -19.13
C ASN A 393 -9.83 -1.56 -18.93
N ASP A 394 -10.78 -2.31 -19.51
CA ASP A 394 -12.20 -1.92 -19.44
C ASP A 394 -12.75 -1.90 -18.00
N ARG A 395 -12.26 -2.79 -17.14
CA ARG A 395 -12.66 -2.86 -15.72
C ARG A 395 -12.11 -1.74 -14.88
N GLU A 396 -10.87 -1.33 -15.15
CA GLU A 396 -10.27 -0.17 -14.52
C GLU A 396 -11.01 1.11 -14.91
N VAL A 397 -11.45 1.23 -16.17
CA VAL A 397 -12.32 2.34 -16.58
C VAL A 397 -13.65 2.31 -15.82
N GLU A 398 -14.31 1.16 -15.76
CA GLU A 398 -15.58 1.00 -15.04
C GLU A 398 -15.44 1.33 -13.54
N ALA A 399 -14.38 0.83 -12.89
CA ALA A 399 -14.20 0.94 -11.45
C ALA A 399 -13.74 2.34 -11.01
N TYR A 400 -12.74 2.91 -11.69
CA TYR A 400 -12.09 4.15 -11.25
C TYR A 400 -12.66 5.38 -11.95
N PHE A 401 -13.24 5.23 -13.14
CA PHE A 401 -13.71 6.34 -13.97
C PHE A 401 -15.16 6.17 -14.45
N PRO A 402 -16.13 5.96 -13.54
CA PRO A 402 -17.51 5.62 -13.90
C PRO A 402 -18.24 6.73 -14.68
N THR A 403 -17.73 7.96 -14.67
CA THR A 403 -18.35 9.11 -15.37
C THR A 403 -17.57 9.52 -16.62
N THR A 404 -16.27 9.81 -16.45
CA THR A 404 -15.40 10.26 -17.53
C THR A 404 -13.96 9.79 -17.27
N PRO A 405 -13.32 9.07 -18.21
CA PRO A 405 -11.89 8.76 -18.11
C PRO A 405 -11.05 10.04 -17.97
N PRO A 406 -10.07 10.08 -17.06
CA PRO A 406 -9.19 11.22 -16.94
C PRO A 406 -8.34 11.33 -18.20
N LYS A 407 -8.01 12.56 -18.55
CA LYS A 407 -7.00 12.82 -19.58
C LYS A 407 -5.63 12.68 -18.94
N PHE A 408 -4.99 11.53 -19.18
CA PHE A 408 -3.62 11.30 -18.77
C PHE A 408 -2.64 12.22 -19.51
N HIS A 409 -1.58 12.66 -18.82
CA HIS A 409 -0.48 13.46 -19.36
C HIS A 409 0.47 12.65 -20.24
N GLY A 410 0.40 11.32 -20.16
CA GLY A 410 1.15 10.39 -20.96
C GLY A 410 2.53 10.05 -20.39
N TYR A 411 2.76 10.23 -19.08
CA TYR A 411 3.94 9.63 -18.46
C TYR A 411 3.65 8.17 -18.16
N VAL A 412 4.54 7.28 -18.57
CA VAL A 412 4.41 5.85 -18.35
C VAL A 412 5.62 5.38 -17.56
N ALA A 413 5.40 4.74 -16.42
CA ALA A 413 6.43 4.09 -15.64
C ALA A 413 6.15 2.59 -15.51
N ILE A 414 7.22 1.81 -15.41
CA ILE A 414 7.17 0.39 -15.07
C ILE A 414 7.96 0.14 -13.81
N CYS A 415 7.53 -0.80 -12.99
CA CYS A 415 8.27 -1.24 -11.82
C CYS A 415 8.62 -2.71 -11.99
N PHE A 416 9.88 -3.06 -11.71
CA PHE A 416 10.32 -4.45 -11.76
C PHE A 416 10.01 -5.16 -10.44
N ALA A 417 9.81 -6.47 -10.51
CA ALA A 417 9.67 -7.29 -9.31
C ALA A 417 10.94 -7.14 -8.45
N PHE A 418 10.74 -6.94 -7.16
CA PHE A 418 11.84 -6.71 -6.22
C PHE A 418 12.72 -7.97 -6.14
N CYS A 419 14.04 -7.77 -6.17
CA CYS A 419 15.00 -8.81 -5.87
C CYS A 419 15.40 -8.73 -4.40
N ASP A 420 15.40 -9.86 -3.71
CA ASP A 420 15.83 -9.90 -2.31
C ASP A 420 17.28 -9.44 -2.17
N TRP A 421 17.49 -8.25 -1.59
CA TRP A 421 18.82 -7.68 -1.33
C TRP A 421 19.70 -7.59 -2.58
N ASP A 422 19.12 -7.15 -3.69
CA ASP A 422 19.80 -7.05 -5.00
C ASP A 422 20.28 -8.42 -5.55
N HIS A 423 19.80 -9.53 -4.98
CA HIS A 423 20.08 -10.87 -5.47
C HIS A 423 18.90 -11.39 -6.30
N CYS A 424 18.88 -10.97 -7.56
CA CYS A 424 17.90 -11.45 -8.52
C CYS A 424 18.13 -12.93 -8.83
N LYS A 425 17.04 -13.68 -9.07
CA LYS A 425 17.15 -15.07 -9.51
C LYS A 425 17.92 -15.11 -10.85
N PRO A 426 18.69 -16.16 -11.14
CA PRO A 426 19.33 -16.30 -12.45
C PRO A 426 18.31 -16.10 -13.57
N HIS A 427 18.72 -15.46 -14.66
CA HIS A 427 17.90 -15.18 -15.86
C HIS A 427 16.84 -14.08 -15.70
N ASP A 428 16.74 -13.45 -14.53
CA ASP A 428 15.90 -12.27 -14.35
C ASP A 428 16.58 -11.02 -14.92
N SER A 429 15.93 -10.43 -15.92
CA SER A 429 16.44 -9.25 -16.61
C SER A 429 15.78 -7.99 -16.06
N HIS A 430 16.58 -6.95 -15.82
CA HIS A 430 16.15 -5.67 -15.25
C HIS A 430 16.27 -4.51 -16.24
N ALA A 431 16.06 -3.28 -15.75
CA ALA A 431 16.13 -2.05 -16.52
C ALA A 431 17.42 -1.90 -17.34
N GLU A 432 18.57 -2.29 -16.76
CA GLU A 432 19.87 -2.22 -17.43
C GLU A 432 19.90 -3.08 -18.70
N ALA A 433 19.12 -4.14 -18.71
CA ALA A 433 18.99 -5.08 -19.82
C ALA A 433 18.14 -4.52 -20.98
N MET A 434 17.29 -3.52 -20.71
CA MET A 434 16.40 -2.89 -21.70
C MET A 434 17.02 -1.69 -22.38
N SER A 435 17.88 -0.94 -21.69
CA SER A 435 18.55 0.21 -22.31
C SER A 435 19.66 -0.30 -23.25
N ALA A 436 19.45 -0.15 -24.56
CA ALA A 436 20.56 -0.13 -25.50
C ALA A 436 21.33 1.17 -25.26
N SER A 437 22.17 1.20 -24.21
CA SER A 437 23.24 2.19 -24.13
C SER A 437 23.94 2.16 -25.49
N SER A 438 24.19 3.32 -26.09
CA SER A 438 24.71 3.45 -27.46
C SER A 438 26.02 2.69 -27.72
N ASN A 439 26.64 2.15 -26.68
CA ASN A 439 27.86 1.35 -26.72
C ASN A 439 27.67 -0.14 -26.39
N SER A 440 26.48 -0.61 -25.99
CA SER A 440 26.20 -2.02 -25.76
C SER A 440 25.52 -2.64 -26.99
N THR A 441 26.14 -3.63 -27.61
CA THR A 441 25.65 -4.28 -28.83
C THR A 441 24.56 -5.33 -28.59
N SER A 442 24.09 -5.52 -27.36
CA SER A 442 23.05 -6.51 -27.04
C SER A 442 22.07 -5.99 -26.00
N SER A 443 20.92 -5.48 -26.45
CA SER A 443 19.74 -5.33 -25.60
C SER A 443 19.12 -6.71 -25.36
N VAL A 444 18.71 -6.97 -24.12
CA VAL A 444 18.14 -8.26 -23.69
C VAL A 444 16.65 -8.35 -24.04
N GLY A 445 15.99 -7.21 -24.26
CA GLY A 445 14.62 -7.15 -24.72
C GLY A 445 14.26 -5.81 -25.36
N GLU A 446 13.01 -5.71 -25.79
CA GLU A 446 12.44 -4.53 -26.44
C GLU A 446 11.09 -4.19 -25.83
N MET A 447 10.74 -2.91 -25.83
CA MET A 447 9.43 -2.42 -25.40
C MET A 447 8.82 -1.41 -26.37
N GLN A 448 7.49 -1.36 -26.38
CA GLN A 448 6.70 -0.39 -27.13
C GLN A 448 5.54 0.11 -26.30
N VAL A 449 5.15 1.37 -26.51
CA VAL A 449 3.86 1.90 -26.05
C VAL A 449 3.11 2.40 -27.28
N ASN A 450 1.92 1.86 -27.52
CA ASN A 450 1.09 2.17 -28.70
C ASN A 450 1.87 2.02 -30.03
N GLY A 451 2.74 1.00 -30.11
CA GLY A 451 3.57 0.72 -31.29
C GLY A 451 4.79 1.62 -31.46
N VAL A 452 4.99 2.61 -30.59
CA VAL A 452 6.19 3.46 -30.57
C VAL A 452 7.23 2.81 -29.67
N ALA A 453 8.45 2.64 -30.18
CA ALA A 453 9.54 2.00 -29.44
C ALA A 453 9.98 2.83 -28.22
N VAL A 454 10.21 2.14 -27.10
CA VAL A 454 10.96 2.67 -25.97
C VAL A 454 12.43 2.71 -26.35
N THR A 455 13.04 3.88 -26.27
CA THR A 455 14.44 4.10 -26.68
C THR A 455 15.38 4.27 -25.49
N ASN A 456 14.86 4.67 -24.33
CA ASN A 456 15.63 4.76 -23.10
C ASN A 456 14.71 4.64 -21.87
N LEU A 457 15.31 4.53 -20.69
CA LEU A 457 14.66 4.53 -19.39
C LEU A 457 15.24 5.66 -18.53
N THR A 458 14.42 6.21 -17.62
CA THR A 458 14.89 7.13 -16.58
C THR A 458 14.57 6.53 -15.22
N THR A 459 15.63 6.28 -14.45
CA THR A 459 15.59 5.61 -13.15
C THR A 459 14.71 6.36 -12.15
N TRP A 460 13.91 5.59 -11.44
CA TRP A 460 13.02 6.08 -10.40
C TRP A 460 12.84 5.00 -9.32
N GLU A 461 13.90 4.76 -8.53
CA GLU A 461 13.89 3.91 -7.33
C GLU A 461 13.16 2.56 -7.48
N GLY A 462 13.72 1.66 -8.29
CA GLY A 462 13.13 0.34 -8.59
C GLY A 462 11.99 0.37 -9.62
N CYS A 463 11.62 1.57 -10.07
CA CYS A 463 10.78 1.81 -11.23
C CYS A 463 11.55 2.62 -12.28
N GLU A 464 11.01 2.66 -13.49
CA GLU A 464 11.62 3.28 -14.66
C GLU A 464 10.58 4.03 -15.46
N PHE A 465 10.82 5.31 -15.75
CA PHE A 465 10.01 6.04 -16.73
C PHE A 465 10.42 5.64 -18.14
N LEU A 466 9.43 5.29 -18.97
CA LEU A 466 9.66 4.94 -20.35
C LEU A 466 9.90 6.21 -21.18
N ARG A 467 10.96 6.21 -21.99
CA ARG A 467 11.34 7.34 -22.85
C ARG A 467 11.40 6.91 -24.32
N ASN A 468 10.82 7.73 -25.20
CA ASN A 468 10.95 7.60 -26.67
C ASN A 468 11.85 8.70 -27.24
N LEU A 469 11.96 8.79 -28.57
CA LEU A 469 12.77 9.80 -29.26
C LEU A 469 12.31 11.24 -29.01
N GLN A 470 11.07 11.44 -28.56
CA GLN A 470 10.45 12.74 -28.30
C GLN A 470 10.45 13.14 -26.81
N GLY A 471 10.85 12.25 -25.89
CA GLY A 471 10.86 12.50 -24.44
C GLY A 471 10.10 11.44 -23.65
N HIS A 472 9.58 11.80 -22.47
CA HIS A 472 8.85 10.88 -21.58
C HIS A 472 7.34 10.83 -21.84
N ARG A 473 6.84 11.63 -22.80
CA ARG A 473 5.41 11.71 -23.09
C ARG A 473 5.01 10.74 -24.18
N TRP A 474 3.93 10.01 -23.90
CA TRP A 474 3.30 9.04 -24.77
C TRP A 474 1.88 9.50 -25.12
N LEU A 475 1.49 9.34 -26.38
CA LEU A 475 0.14 9.65 -26.80
C LEU A 475 -0.75 8.41 -26.59
N PRO A 476 -1.94 8.56 -25.98
CA PRO A 476 -2.89 7.46 -25.93
C PRO A 476 -3.42 7.14 -27.34
N ASP A 477 -4.04 5.98 -27.49
CA ASP A 477 -4.78 5.62 -28.69
C ASP A 477 -6.08 6.44 -28.83
N ASN A 478 -6.89 6.13 -29.84
CA ASN A 478 -8.17 6.83 -30.08
C ASN A 478 -9.20 6.65 -28.94
N ASN A 479 -8.98 5.69 -28.04
CA ASN A 479 -9.84 5.38 -26.89
C ASN A 479 -9.26 5.91 -25.57
N GLY A 480 -8.14 6.63 -25.59
CA GLY A 480 -7.49 7.10 -24.37
C GLY A 480 -6.62 6.04 -23.68
N LYS A 481 -6.30 4.92 -24.35
CA LYS A 481 -5.59 3.77 -23.78
C LYS A 481 -4.12 3.72 -24.20
N PHE A 482 -3.33 3.02 -23.39
CA PHE A 482 -1.91 2.77 -23.57
C PHE A 482 -1.68 1.26 -23.62
N THR A 483 -1.40 0.72 -24.80
CA THR A 483 -0.97 -0.66 -24.98
C THR A 483 0.54 -0.72 -24.84
N ILE A 484 1.01 -1.27 -23.73
CA ILE A 484 2.42 -1.48 -23.42
C ILE A 484 2.76 -2.91 -23.82
N ARG A 485 3.77 -3.08 -24.67
CA ARG A 485 4.25 -4.38 -25.14
C ARG A 485 5.71 -4.57 -24.79
N ALA A 486 6.09 -5.78 -24.43
CA ALA A 486 7.47 -6.16 -24.19
C ALA A 486 7.78 -7.51 -24.86
N ARG A 487 9.04 -7.71 -25.24
CA ARG A 487 9.59 -9.02 -25.62
C ARG A 487 11.03 -9.16 -25.13
N ILE A 488 11.44 -10.39 -24.87
CA ILE A 488 12.83 -10.75 -24.59
C ILE A 488 13.46 -11.32 -25.87
N THR A 489 14.71 -10.94 -26.15
CA THR A 489 15.51 -11.41 -27.28
C THR A 489 16.64 -12.36 -26.87
N GLU A 490 17.04 -12.35 -25.60
CA GLU A 490 18.05 -13.27 -25.06
C GLU A 490 17.46 -14.66 -24.77
N THR A 491 18.25 -15.71 -24.98
CA THR A 491 17.82 -17.08 -24.75
C THR A 491 17.69 -17.38 -23.26
N ASP A 492 16.62 -18.06 -22.86
CA ASP A 492 16.32 -18.44 -21.48
C ASP A 492 16.23 -17.27 -20.50
N ALA A 493 15.87 -16.06 -20.96
CA ALA A 493 15.71 -14.87 -20.11
C ALA A 493 14.24 -14.44 -19.99
N TYR A 494 13.92 -13.68 -18.94
CA TYR A 494 12.58 -13.14 -18.73
C TYR A 494 12.59 -11.78 -18.05
N PHE A 495 11.50 -11.02 -18.23
CA PHE A 495 11.16 -9.84 -17.42
C PHE A 495 10.11 -10.21 -16.38
N ARG A 496 10.26 -9.65 -15.16
CA ARG A 496 9.25 -9.65 -14.11
C ARG A 496 8.85 -8.21 -13.78
N PHE A 497 7.66 -7.80 -14.20
CA PHE A 497 7.13 -6.47 -13.88
C PHE A 497 6.18 -6.56 -12.68
N SER A 498 6.39 -5.77 -11.62
CA SER A 498 5.44 -5.71 -10.52
C SER A 498 4.26 -4.79 -10.82
N SER A 499 4.50 -3.68 -11.53
CA SER A 499 3.45 -2.69 -11.82
C SER A 499 3.71 -1.90 -13.11
N PHE A 500 2.62 -1.41 -13.70
CA PHE A 500 2.62 -0.43 -14.79
C PHE A 500 1.80 0.79 -14.33
N ILE A 501 2.34 1.99 -14.52
CA ILE A 501 1.74 3.21 -13.98
C ILE A 501 1.65 4.27 -15.07
N ILE A 502 0.49 4.94 -15.17
CA ILE A 502 0.26 6.06 -16.09
C ILE A 502 -0.25 7.29 -15.36
N TRP A 503 0.16 8.48 -15.81
CA TRP A 503 -0.33 9.79 -15.36
C TRP A 503 -0.81 10.63 -16.50
#